data_AF-A0A7S0QFF1-F1
#
_entry.id   AF-A0A7S0QFF1-F1
#
_cell.length_a   1.000
_cell.length_b   1.000
_cell.length_c   1.000
_cell.angle_alpha   90.00
_cell.angle_beta   90.00
_cell.angle_gamma   90.00
#
_symmetry.space_group_name_H-M   'P 1'
#
loop_
_entity.id
_entity.type
_entity.pdbx_description
1 polymer ?
#
loop_
_entity_poly.entity_id
_entity_poly.type
_entity_poly.pdbx_seq_one_letter_code
_entity_poly.pdbx_strand_id
1 'polypeptide(L)'
;QKNESTSIGNRDYEVSFEWTEAEKSELEFGKQLGYIFAAVTCAIYIRTMHPTVAGGDSGELMGVACELGVAHPPGYPLFTMVSWLGTVLIPFGSPGYRLNAVTVLFATAAAWLHFLAVLR
;
A
#
# COMPACT_ATOMS: atom_id res chain seq x y z
N GLN A 1 -2.58 -11.46 25.62
CA GLN A 1 -1.72 -12.32 26.45
C GLN A 1 -1.41 -13.57 25.65
N LYS A 2 -0.15 -13.81 25.33
CA LYS A 2 0.29 -15.03 24.63
C LYS A 2 1.14 -15.79 25.64
N ASN A 3 0.67 -16.96 26.05
CA ASN A 3 1.30 -17.75 27.10
C ASN A 3 1.95 -18.95 26.41
N GLU A 4 3.26 -19.08 26.51
CA GLU A 4 3.99 -20.26 26.05
C GLU A 4 4.46 -21.03 27.29
N SER A 5 3.88 -22.21 27.49
CA SER A 5 4.32 -23.17 28.50
C SER A 5 5.37 -24.06 27.86
N THR A 6 6.60 -24.01 28.36
CA THR A 6 7.59 -25.04 28.02
C THR A 6 7.99 -25.73 29.31
N SER A 7 8.27 -27.03 29.25
CA SER A 7 8.58 -27.85 30.43
C SER A 7 9.98 -28.44 30.25
N ILE A 8 10.85 -28.24 31.25
CA ILE A 8 12.22 -28.78 31.31
C ILE A 8 12.32 -29.54 32.63
N GLY A 9 12.30 -30.88 32.54
CA GLY A 9 12.26 -31.73 33.71
C GLY A 9 10.89 -31.69 34.40
N ASN A 10 10.87 -31.71 35.73
CA ASN A 10 9.65 -31.76 36.54
C ASN A 10 9.17 -30.37 37.01
N ARG A 11 9.61 -29.30 36.33
CA ARG A 11 9.29 -27.91 36.65
C ARG A 11 8.66 -27.23 35.44
N ASP A 12 7.44 -26.77 35.62
CA ASP A 12 6.74 -25.94 34.64
C ASP A 12 7.13 -24.49 34.84
N TYR A 13 7.52 -23.83 33.76
CA TYR A 13 7.81 -22.41 33.75
C TYR A 13 6.80 -21.69 32.85
N GLU A 14 6.07 -20.76 33.44
CA GLU A 14 5.21 -19.84 32.71
C GLU A 14 6.01 -18.56 32.43
N VAL A 15 6.34 -18.34 31.16
CA VAL A 15 6.86 -17.05 30.71
C VAL A 15 5.66 -16.21 30.28
N SER A 16 5.22 -15.31 31.16
CA SER A 16 4.18 -14.33 30.85
C SER A 16 4.81 -13.12 30.16
N PHE A 17 4.58 -12.98 28.85
CA PHE A 17 4.97 -11.77 28.12
C PHE A 17 3.86 -10.72 28.23
N GLU A 18 4.03 -9.79 29.16
CA GLU A 18 3.12 -8.66 29.37
C GLU A 18 3.79 -7.38 28.89
N TRP A 19 3.27 -6.83 27.79
CA TRP A 19 3.75 -5.55 27.25
C TRP A 19 3.51 -4.45 28.28
N THR A 20 4.55 -3.68 28.58
CA THR A 20 4.45 -2.52 29.46
C THR A 20 3.57 -1.44 28.82
N GLU A 21 2.89 -0.62 29.63
CA GLU A 21 2.10 0.52 29.11
C GLU A 21 2.97 1.50 28.30
N ALA A 22 4.26 1.61 28.65
CA ALA A 22 5.24 2.36 27.90
C ALA A 22 5.45 1.79 26.49
N GLU A 23 5.67 0.48 26.34
CA GLU A 23 5.80 -0.16 25.02
C GLU A 23 4.54 -0.04 24.17
N LYS A 24 3.36 -0.14 24.77
CA LYS A 24 2.09 0.07 24.05
C LYS A 24 1.99 1.52 23.54
N SER A 25 2.38 2.49 24.36
CA SER A 25 2.40 3.92 23.99
C SER A 25 3.37 4.20 22.84
N GLU A 26 4.58 3.66 22.90
CA GLU A 26 5.58 3.78 21.83
C GLU A 26 5.09 3.15 20.51
N LEU A 27 4.42 1.99 20.60
CA LEU A 27 3.84 1.32 19.43
C LEU A 27 2.72 2.16 18.80
N GLU A 28 1.82 2.72 19.60
CA GLU A 28 0.74 3.58 19.09
C GLU A 28 1.28 4.87 18.48
N PHE A 29 2.32 5.46 19.08
CA PHE A 29 3.02 6.62 18.51
C PHE A 29 3.64 6.30 17.14
N GLY A 30 4.31 5.15 17.01
CA GLY A 30 4.87 4.70 15.73
C GLY A 30 3.80 4.53 14.63
N LYS A 31 2.62 3.99 14.98
CA LYS A 31 1.49 3.88 14.05
C LYS A 31 0.96 5.24 13.61
N GLN A 32 0.80 6.18 14.55
CA GLN A 32 0.37 7.56 14.24
C GLN A 32 1.32 8.22 13.25
N LEU A 33 2.63 8.09 13.47
CA LEU A 33 3.64 8.62 12.57
C LEU A 33 3.55 7.96 11.18
N GLY A 34 3.30 6.65 11.12
CA GLY A 34 3.06 5.93 9.88
C GLY A 34 1.85 6.45 9.09
N TYR A 35 0.73 6.74 9.76
CA TYR A 35 -0.45 7.31 9.12
C TYR A 35 -0.20 8.73 8.61
N ILE A 36 0.52 9.56 9.38
CA ILE A 36 0.90 10.91 8.96
C ILE A 36 1.78 10.85 7.71
N PHE A 37 2.79 9.98 7.72
CA PHE A 37 3.67 9.76 6.57
C PHE A 37 2.87 9.36 5.33
N ALA A 38 1.99 8.36 5.45
CA ALA A 38 1.13 7.92 4.35
C ALA A 38 0.25 9.05 3.80
N ALA A 39 -0.37 9.86 4.68
CA ALA A 39 -1.20 10.98 4.27
C ALA A 39 -0.42 12.06 3.52
N VAL A 40 0.78 12.41 3.99
CA VAL A 40 1.67 13.39 3.33
C VAL A 40 2.11 12.87 1.97
N THR A 41 2.56 11.62 1.87
CA THR A 41 2.96 11.00 0.59
C THR A 41 1.80 10.96 -0.40
N CYS A 42 0.60 10.58 0.05
CA CYS A 42 -0.60 10.59 -0.78
C CYS A 42 -0.91 12.00 -1.32
N ALA A 43 -0.88 13.02 -0.46
CA ALA A 43 -1.14 14.39 -0.84
C ALA A 43 -0.14 14.91 -1.89
N ILE A 44 1.15 14.57 -1.71
CA ILE A 44 2.19 14.91 -2.69
C ILE A 44 1.90 14.23 -4.02
N TYR A 45 1.65 12.92 -4.03
CA TYR A 45 1.39 12.16 -5.25
C TYR A 45 0.11 12.60 -5.97
N ILE A 46 -0.98 12.94 -5.27
CA ILE A 46 -2.18 13.52 -5.87
C ILE A 46 -1.87 14.88 -6.52
N ARG A 47 -0.94 15.66 -5.97
CA ARG A 47 -0.56 16.97 -6.51
C ARG A 47 0.43 16.88 -7.67
N THR A 48 1.25 15.84 -7.71
CA THR A 48 2.28 15.65 -8.74
C THR A 48 1.89 14.67 -9.84
N MET A 49 0.79 13.93 -9.68
CA MET A 49 0.33 12.99 -10.70
C MET A 49 -0.04 13.70 -12.00
N HIS A 50 0.22 13.04 -13.12
CA HIS A 50 -0.12 13.56 -14.42
C HIS A 50 -1.66 13.65 -14.59
N PRO A 51 -2.20 14.77 -15.10
CA PRO A 51 -3.66 14.97 -15.17
C PRO A 51 -4.35 14.13 -16.27
N THR A 52 -3.58 13.62 -17.23
CA THR A 52 -4.06 12.85 -18.38
C THR A 52 -3.13 11.66 -18.68
N VAL A 53 -3.07 11.21 -19.93
CA VAL A 53 -2.22 10.11 -20.38
C VAL A 53 -0.77 10.59 -20.53
N ALA A 54 0.16 9.92 -19.83
CA ALA A 54 1.59 10.15 -20.02
C ALA A 54 2.08 9.44 -21.30
N GLY A 55 3.13 9.95 -21.95
CA GLY A 55 3.70 9.33 -23.15
C GLY A 55 4.50 8.04 -22.88
N GLY A 56 4.93 7.38 -23.95
CA GLY A 56 5.71 6.13 -23.88
C GLY A 56 4.92 4.96 -23.32
N ASP A 57 5.59 4.05 -22.61
CA ASP A 57 5.00 2.83 -22.05
C ASP A 57 3.83 3.11 -21.10
N SER A 58 3.86 4.23 -20.38
CA SER A 58 2.75 4.63 -19.50
C SER A 58 1.45 4.83 -20.26
N GLY A 59 1.53 5.45 -21.45
CA GLY A 59 0.36 5.69 -22.29
C GLY A 59 -0.15 4.41 -22.94
N GLU A 60 0.76 3.54 -23.38
CA GLU A 60 0.41 2.23 -23.91
C GLU A 60 -0.31 1.38 -22.84
N LEU A 61 0.28 1.24 -21.65
CA LEU A 61 -0.31 0.47 -20.56
C LEU A 61 -1.67 1.01 -20.11
N MET A 62 -1.85 2.35 -20.13
CA MET A 62 -3.14 2.98 -19.85
C MET A 62 -4.18 2.65 -20.92
N GLY A 63 -3.80 2.71 -22.20
CA GLY A 63 -4.68 2.36 -23.32
C GLY A 63 -5.13 0.90 -23.22
N VAL A 64 -4.18 -0.01 -23.06
CA VAL A 64 -4.43 -1.44 -22.87
C VAL A 64 -5.31 -1.69 -21.64
N ALA A 65 -5.07 -1.01 -20.52
CA ALA A 65 -5.88 -1.16 -19.32
C ALA A 65 -7.33 -0.68 -19.50
N CYS A 66 -7.58 0.37 -20.28
CA CYS A 66 -8.94 0.84 -20.57
C CYS A 66 -9.73 -0.18 -21.40
N GLU A 67 -9.06 -0.93 -22.26
CA GLU A 67 -9.66 -1.97 -23.10
C GLU A 67 -9.66 -3.36 -22.45
N LEU A 68 -9.11 -3.48 -21.24
CA LEU A 68 -8.84 -4.76 -20.56
C LEU A 68 -8.01 -5.72 -21.45
N GLY A 69 -7.09 -5.15 -22.21
CA GLY A 69 -6.21 -5.86 -23.13
C GLY A 69 -4.97 -6.43 -22.44
N VAL A 70 -4.06 -6.95 -23.28
CA VAL A 70 -2.75 -7.46 -22.86
C VAL A 70 -1.68 -6.62 -23.54
N ALA A 71 -0.78 -6.04 -22.75
CA ALA A 71 0.32 -5.24 -23.28
C ALA A 71 1.34 -6.14 -23.99
N HIS A 72 2.32 -5.54 -24.68
CA HIS A 72 3.48 -6.30 -25.13
C HIS A 72 4.11 -7.08 -23.96
N PRO A 73 4.75 -8.25 -24.20
CA PRO A 73 5.30 -9.09 -23.13
C PRO A 73 6.12 -8.28 -22.13
N PRO A 74 5.86 -8.39 -20.81
CA PRO A 74 5.15 -9.48 -20.09
C PRO A 74 3.62 -9.32 -19.92
N GLY A 75 2.98 -8.33 -20.54
CA GLY A 75 1.51 -8.21 -20.61
C GLY A 75 0.81 -7.58 -19.41
N TYR A 76 1.42 -7.58 -18.22
CA TYR A 76 0.93 -6.90 -16.98
C TYR A 76 -0.56 -7.09 -16.64
N PRO A 77 -1.10 -8.32 -16.65
CA PRO A 77 -2.55 -8.56 -16.54
C PRO A 77 -3.17 -8.07 -15.22
N LEU A 78 -2.44 -8.19 -14.10
CA LEU A 78 -2.93 -7.69 -12.81
C LEU A 78 -3.08 -6.16 -12.83
N PHE A 79 -2.10 -5.46 -13.42
CA PHE A 79 -2.14 -4.01 -13.53
C PHE A 79 -3.31 -3.55 -14.41
N THR A 80 -3.55 -4.22 -15.54
CA THR A 80 -4.64 -3.86 -16.46
C THR A 80 -6.01 -4.08 -15.82
N MET A 81 -6.22 -5.20 -15.12
CA MET A 81 -7.47 -5.49 -14.40
C MET A 81 -7.76 -4.48 -13.28
N VAL A 82 -6.75 -4.16 -12.46
CA VAL A 82 -6.92 -3.22 -11.33
C VAL A 82 -7.11 -1.79 -11.83
N SER A 83 -6.37 -1.39 -12.85
CA SER A 83 -6.51 -0.06 -13.47
C SER A 83 -7.88 0.09 -14.13
N TRP A 84 -8.35 -0.94 -14.83
CA TRP A 84 -9.70 -1.00 -15.38
C TRP A 84 -10.75 -0.84 -14.28
N LEU A 85 -10.62 -1.56 -13.16
CA LEU A 85 -11.53 -1.42 -12.03
C LEU A 85 -11.53 0.02 -11.48
N GLY A 86 -10.37 0.68 -11.42
CA GLY A 86 -10.28 2.09 -11.07
C GLY A 86 -11.04 3.01 -12.02
N THR A 87 -11.07 2.71 -13.33
CA THR A 87 -11.88 3.49 -14.28
C THR A 87 -13.38 3.40 -14.03
N VAL A 88 -13.84 2.25 -13.51
CA VAL A 88 -15.25 1.99 -13.19
C VAL A 88 -15.63 2.59 -11.84
N LEU A 89 -14.75 2.48 -10.84
CA LEU A 89 -15.02 2.94 -9.47
C LEU A 89 -14.88 4.45 -9.29
N ILE A 90 -14.05 5.12 -10.09
CA ILE A 90 -13.84 6.58 -10.02
C ILE A 90 -14.71 7.24 -11.11
N PRO A 91 -15.86 7.88 -10.76
CA PRO A 91 -16.79 8.39 -11.77
C PRO A 91 -16.39 9.75 -12.36
N PHE A 92 -15.27 10.33 -11.93
CA PHE A 92 -14.84 11.68 -12.31
C PHE A 92 -13.43 11.69 -12.94
N GLY A 93 -13.10 12.79 -13.62
CA GLY A 93 -11.84 12.94 -14.34
C GLY A 93 -11.78 12.14 -15.66
N SER A 94 -10.70 12.38 -16.40
CA SER A 94 -10.37 11.62 -17.63
C SER A 94 -10.00 10.17 -17.29
N PRO A 95 -10.09 9.22 -18.23
CA PRO A 95 -9.58 7.86 -18.00
C PRO A 95 -8.14 7.87 -17.48
N GLY A 96 -7.23 8.61 -18.12
CA GLY A 96 -5.85 8.75 -17.66
C GLY A 96 -5.72 9.26 -16.23
N TYR A 97 -6.56 10.22 -15.82
CA TYR A 97 -6.62 10.69 -14.43
C TYR A 97 -6.99 9.55 -13.47
N ARG A 98 -8.01 8.76 -13.79
CA ARG A 98 -8.48 7.65 -12.94
C ARG A 98 -7.39 6.59 -12.77
N LEU A 99 -6.69 6.24 -13.85
CA LEU A 99 -5.59 5.28 -13.80
C LEU A 99 -4.42 5.81 -12.97
N ASN A 100 -4.06 7.09 -13.13
CA ASN A 100 -3.05 7.72 -12.28
C ASN A 100 -3.47 7.75 -10.81
N ALA A 101 -4.76 7.98 -10.50
CA ALA A 101 -5.24 7.90 -9.13
C ALA A 101 -5.08 6.49 -8.53
N VAL A 102 -5.28 5.43 -9.32
CA VAL A 102 -5.00 4.05 -8.89
C VAL A 102 -3.52 3.88 -8.56
N THR A 103 -2.61 4.36 -9.42
CA THR A 103 -1.17 4.23 -9.16
C THR A 103 -0.71 5.01 -7.94
N VAL A 104 -1.30 6.19 -7.68
CA VAL A 104 -1.10 6.95 -6.43
C VAL A 104 -1.42 6.10 -5.20
N LEU A 105 -2.56 5.40 -5.19
CA LEU A 105 -2.95 4.56 -4.05
C LEU A 105 -1.93 3.45 -3.78
N PHE A 106 -1.48 2.75 -4.82
CA PHE A 106 -0.46 1.70 -4.67
C PHE A 106 0.90 2.27 -4.26
N ALA A 107 1.30 3.41 -4.80
CA ALA A 107 2.56 4.06 -4.47
C ALA A 107 2.57 4.53 -3.01
N THR A 108 1.47 5.10 -2.52
CA THR A 108 1.31 5.46 -1.10
C THR A 108 1.33 4.23 -0.19
N ALA A 109 0.60 3.16 -0.55
CA ALA A 109 0.58 1.94 0.23
C ALA A 109 1.98 1.30 0.32
N ALA A 110 2.72 1.25 -0.80
CA ALA A 110 4.08 0.76 -0.83
C ALA A 110 5.01 1.60 0.05
N ALA A 111 4.94 2.94 -0.04
CA ALA A 111 5.76 3.84 0.78
C ALA A 111 5.46 3.67 2.28
N TRP A 112 4.18 3.56 2.66
CA TRP A 112 3.77 3.35 4.04
C TRP A 112 4.27 2.01 4.60
N LEU A 113 4.12 0.92 3.83
CA LEU A 113 4.65 -0.38 4.22
C LEU A 113 6.18 -0.37 4.36
N HIS A 114 6.87 0.35 3.47
CA HIS A 114 8.32 0.51 3.56
C HIS A 114 8.74 1.25 4.82
N PHE A 115 8.02 2.32 5.17
CA PHE A 115 8.22 3.07 6.41
C PHE A 115 8.04 2.16 7.65
N LEU A 116 6.98 1.36 7.68
CA LEU A 116 6.75 0.40 8.77
C LEU A 116 7.83 -0.70 8.82
N ALA A 117 8.33 -1.15 7.67
CA ALA A 117 9.39 -2.16 7.60
C ALA A 117 10.73 -1.63 8.14
N VAL A 118 11.03 -0.33 7.97
CA VAL A 118 12.24 0.31 8.50
C VAL A 118 12.16 0.57 10.01
N LEU A 119 10.95 0.81 10.54
CA LEU A 119 10.72 1.05 11.97
C LEU A 119 10.50 -0.23 12.79
N ARG A 120 10.50 -1.39 12.16
CA ARG A 120 10.39 -2.70 12.81
C ARG A 120 11.75 -3.18 13.30
#